data_AF-A0ABC7ZIN5-F1
#
_entry.id   AF-A0ABC7ZIN5-F1
#
_cell.length_a   1.000
_cell.length_b   1.000
_cell.length_c   1.000
_cell.angle_alpha   90.00
_cell.angle_beta   90.00
_cell.angle_gamma   90.00
#
_symmetry.space_group_name_H-M   'P 1'
#
loop_
_entity.id
_entity.type
_entity.pdbx_description
1 polymer ?
#
loop_
_entity_poly.entity_id
_entity_poly.type
_entity_poly.pdbx_seq_one_letter_code
_entity_poly.pdbx_strand_id
1 'polypeptide(L)'
;MGLNNNPSPNATTGFKLNKGNAYRKLNESWPIYQPIDGTQHGKGKDSSGWSSTEATTAKNDAPLSTGGGSSSGTFNKYLNTKQALERIGILFDGDGTRNVVSLLPLLSTQQGEKWSIPNHQHLQQVNWTWQVTIK
;
A
#
# COMPACT_ATOMS: atom_id res chain seq x y z
N MET A 1 20.74 26.58 -17.32
CA MET A 1 20.10 25.28 -17.57
C MET A 1 20.12 25.02 -19.08
N GLY A 2 20.53 23.84 -19.53
CA GLY A 2 20.62 23.50 -20.95
C GLY A 2 19.30 23.03 -21.55
N LEU A 3 18.30 23.92 -21.62
CA LEU A 3 16.95 23.62 -22.17
C LEU A 3 16.65 24.50 -23.40
N ASN A 4 17.63 24.65 -24.30
CA ASN A 4 17.47 25.48 -25.50
C ASN A 4 16.36 24.93 -26.40
N ASN A 5 15.52 25.83 -26.92
CA ASN A 5 14.38 25.54 -27.81
C ASN A 5 13.30 24.62 -27.21
N ASN A 6 13.29 24.38 -25.89
CA ASN A 6 12.21 23.61 -25.26
C ASN A 6 10.91 24.44 -25.24
N PRO A 7 9.84 24.00 -25.93
CA PRO A 7 8.59 24.75 -26.04
C PRO A 7 7.65 24.54 -24.84
N SER A 8 8.08 23.84 -23.79
CA SER A 8 7.22 23.38 -22.70
C SER A 8 7.64 23.97 -21.35
N PRO A 9 7.43 25.28 -21.14
CA PRO A 9 7.79 25.94 -19.88
C PRO A 9 6.98 25.43 -18.67
N ASN A 10 5.79 24.88 -18.92
CA ASN A 10 4.87 24.41 -17.87
C ASN A 10 4.86 22.87 -17.73
N ALA A 11 5.86 22.19 -18.31
CA ALA A 11 5.98 20.75 -18.13
C ALA A 11 6.12 20.42 -16.63
N THR A 12 5.24 19.55 -16.13
CA THR A 12 5.32 19.08 -14.75
C THR A 12 6.59 18.27 -14.55
N THR A 13 7.34 18.60 -13.50
CA THR A 13 8.65 17.97 -13.22
C THR A 13 8.55 16.73 -12.33
N GLY A 14 7.35 16.41 -11.84
CA GLY A 14 7.11 15.24 -11.00
C GLY A 14 5.89 15.41 -10.09
N PHE A 15 5.85 14.62 -9.03
CA PHE A 15 4.78 14.64 -8.02
C PHE A 15 5.36 14.86 -6.63
N LYS A 16 4.56 15.45 -5.74
CA LYS A 16 4.96 15.67 -4.34
C LYS A 16 4.84 14.38 -3.55
N LEU A 17 5.77 14.16 -2.61
CA LEU A 17 5.80 12.98 -1.72
C LEU A 17 5.38 13.30 -0.28
N ASN A 18 4.74 14.45 -0.05
CA ASN A 18 4.25 14.86 1.28
C ASN A 18 2.81 14.43 1.57
N LYS A 19 2.12 13.90 0.56
CA LYS A 19 0.75 13.36 0.63
C LYS A 19 0.67 12.09 -0.22
N GLY A 20 -0.48 11.44 -0.17
CA GLY A 20 -0.76 10.23 -0.94
C GLY A 20 -0.20 8.96 -0.30
N ASN A 21 -0.13 7.91 -1.12
CA ASN A 21 0.25 6.57 -0.71
C ASN A 21 1.59 6.55 0.02
N ALA A 22 1.69 5.69 1.02
CA ALA A 22 2.87 5.58 1.87
C ALA A 22 4.09 5.06 1.08
N TYR A 23 5.17 5.84 1.10
CA TYR A 23 6.51 5.40 0.69
C TYR A 23 7.33 5.13 1.95
N ARG A 24 7.96 3.96 2.04
CA ARG A 24 8.64 3.49 3.26
C ARG A 24 10.03 2.97 2.92
N LYS A 25 10.97 3.19 3.84
CA LYS A 25 12.30 2.57 3.78
C LYS A 25 12.18 1.06 3.94
N LEU A 26 13.23 0.34 3.56
CA LEU A 26 13.31 -1.12 3.66
C LEU A 26 13.05 -1.64 5.09
N ASN A 27 13.50 -0.91 6.10
CA ASN A 27 13.33 -1.27 7.51
C ASN A 27 12.04 -0.73 8.15
N GLU A 28 11.22 0.00 7.41
CA GLU A 28 9.91 0.51 7.87
C GLU A 28 8.78 -0.39 7.35
N SER A 29 7.60 -0.28 7.98
CA SER A 29 6.39 -1.03 7.60
C SER A 29 5.38 -0.15 6.86
N TRP A 30 4.66 -0.74 5.91
CA TRP A 30 3.53 -0.07 5.24
C TRP A 30 2.28 -0.02 6.13
N PRO A 31 1.48 1.06 6.06
CA PRO A 31 0.20 1.09 6.76
C PRO A 31 -0.83 0.19 6.05
N ILE A 32 -1.83 -0.28 6.80
CA ILE A 32 -3.02 -0.95 6.23
C ILE A 32 -4.02 0.01 5.60
N TYR A 33 -3.83 1.31 5.82
CA TYR A 33 -4.73 2.36 5.37
C TYR A 33 -4.27 2.94 4.05
N GLN A 34 -5.21 3.10 3.11
CA GLN A 34 -4.98 3.76 1.82
C GLN A 34 -5.85 5.01 1.72
N PRO A 35 -5.30 6.19 1.37
CA PRO A 35 -6.11 7.38 1.20
C PRO A 35 -7.04 7.22 -0.02
N ILE A 36 -8.30 7.63 0.12
CA ILE A 36 -9.27 7.65 -0.98
C ILE A 36 -8.86 8.72 -2.02
N ASP A 37 -8.46 9.91 -1.53
CA ASP A 37 -7.86 10.97 -2.33
C ASP A 37 -6.43 11.26 -1.85
N GLY A 38 -5.44 10.77 -2.61
CA GLY A 38 -4.02 10.97 -2.30
C GLY A 38 -3.50 12.40 -2.52
N THR A 39 -4.29 13.30 -3.12
CA THR A 39 -3.94 14.72 -3.25
C THR A 39 -4.27 15.50 -1.97
N GLN A 40 -5.20 14.97 -1.16
CA GLN A 40 -5.65 15.60 0.08
C GLN A 40 -5.13 14.89 1.32
N HIS A 41 -5.17 13.56 1.32
CA HIS A 41 -4.86 12.69 2.45
C HIS A 41 -3.58 11.87 2.22
N GLY A 42 -3.15 11.15 3.25
CA GLY A 42 -1.89 10.43 3.28
C GLY A 42 -0.70 11.33 3.60
N LYS A 43 0.45 10.70 3.84
CA LYS A 43 1.70 11.39 4.19
C LYS A 43 2.86 11.06 3.26
N GLY A 44 2.62 10.31 2.18
CA GLY A 44 3.68 9.96 1.24
C GLY A 44 4.86 9.30 1.96
N LYS A 45 6.05 9.91 1.82
CA LYS A 45 7.29 9.45 2.46
C LYS A 45 7.47 9.89 3.92
N ASP A 46 6.62 10.77 4.45
CA ASP A 46 6.74 11.30 5.81
C ASP A 46 6.20 10.29 6.84
N SER A 47 7.05 9.33 7.21
CA SER A 47 6.71 8.28 8.19
C SER A 47 6.47 8.86 9.59
N SER A 48 7.23 9.88 10.00
CA SER A 48 7.08 10.55 11.29
C SER A 48 5.75 11.31 11.41
N GLY A 49 5.39 12.08 10.38
CA GLY A 49 4.09 12.76 10.32
C GLY A 49 2.92 11.78 10.26
N TRP A 50 3.11 10.62 9.64
CA TRP A 50 2.12 9.54 9.65
C TRP A 50 1.91 8.98 11.06
N SER A 51 2.96 8.53 11.73
CA SER A 51 2.85 7.85 13.02
C SER A 51 2.36 8.75 14.15
N SER A 52 2.72 10.04 14.11
CA SER A 52 2.39 11.00 15.17
C SER A 52 0.95 11.49 15.15
N THR A 53 0.31 11.55 13.97
CA THR A 53 -1.02 12.19 13.83
C THR A 53 -1.93 11.43 12.86
N GLU A 54 -1.51 11.27 11.62
CA GLU A 54 -2.38 10.80 10.53
C GLU A 54 -2.86 9.35 10.72
N ALA A 55 -2.04 8.49 11.32
CA ALA A 55 -2.40 7.10 11.61
C ALA A 55 -3.64 7.01 12.51
N THR A 56 -3.77 7.91 13.49
CA THR A 56 -4.95 7.98 14.36
C THR A 56 -6.18 8.47 13.59
N THR A 57 -6.01 9.47 12.72
CA THR A 57 -7.08 9.94 11.83
C THR A 57 -7.58 8.82 10.93
N ALA A 58 -6.67 8.06 10.31
CA ALA A 58 -7.02 6.94 9.44
C ALA A 58 -7.71 5.80 10.20
N LYS A 59 -7.24 5.46 11.41
CA LYS A 59 -7.86 4.45 12.26
C LYS A 59 -9.29 4.83 12.68
N ASN A 60 -9.52 6.09 13.02
CA ASN A 60 -10.84 6.56 13.44
C ASN A 60 -11.82 6.63 12.26
N ASP A 61 -11.35 7.00 11.07
CA ASP A 61 -12.19 7.04 9.86
C ASP A 61 -12.48 5.64 9.31
N ALA A 62 -11.48 4.75 9.29
CA ALA A 62 -11.54 3.43 8.69
C ALA A 62 -11.13 2.31 9.66
N PRO A 63 -11.85 2.10 10.79
CA PRO A 63 -11.52 1.09 11.77
C PRO A 63 -11.50 -0.32 11.16
N LEU A 64 -10.59 -1.17 11.65
CA LEU A 64 -10.57 -2.59 11.30
C LEU A 64 -11.80 -3.29 11.90
N SER A 65 -12.57 -4.01 11.10
CA SER A 65 -13.66 -4.84 11.64
C SER A 65 -13.09 -6.07 12.35
N THR A 66 -13.31 -6.19 13.66
CA THR A 66 -12.81 -7.29 14.50
C THR A 66 -13.83 -8.43 14.71
N GLY A 67 -14.97 -8.40 14.01
CA GLY A 67 -15.98 -9.45 14.01
C GLY A 67 -16.78 -9.42 12.72
N GLY A 68 -17.48 -10.51 12.38
CA GLY A 68 -18.20 -10.70 11.10
C GLY A 68 -19.36 -9.73 10.80
N GLY A 69 -19.41 -8.57 11.44
CA GLY A 69 -20.33 -7.47 11.16
C GLY A 69 -19.69 -6.31 10.40
N SER A 70 -20.53 -5.42 9.88
CA SER A 70 -20.10 -4.18 9.24
C SER A 70 -19.38 -3.28 10.24
N SER A 71 -18.18 -2.81 9.89
CA SER A 71 -17.46 -1.79 10.67
C SER A 71 -18.24 -0.47 10.69
N SER A 72 -18.37 0.16 11.87
CA SER A 72 -19.05 1.45 12.06
C SER A 72 -18.22 2.67 11.63
N GLY A 73 -17.20 2.48 10.78
CA GLY A 73 -16.35 3.54 10.25
C GLY A 73 -17.09 4.48 9.30
N THR A 74 -16.56 5.69 9.14
CA THR A 74 -17.07 6.68 8.17
C THR A 74 -16.52 6.49 6.78
N PHE A 75 -15.29 5.98 6.63
CA PHE A 75 -14.60 5.72 5.36
C PHE A 75 -14.66 6.91 4.38
N ASN A 76 -14.55 8.14 4.89
CA ASN A 76 -14.61 9.35 4.06
C ASN A 76 -13.23 9.75 3.53
N LYS A 77 -12.15 9.33 4.19
CA LYS A 77 -10.78 9.77 3.90
C LYS A 77 -9.87 8.59 3.55
N TYR A 78 -10.07 7.46 4.22
CA TYR A 78 -9.22 6.28 4.13
C TYR A 78 -10.05 5.01 3.93
N LEU A 79 -9.41 4.06 3.26
CA LEU A 79 -9.84 2.66 3.22
C LEU A 79 -8.96 1.85 4.16
N ASN A 80 -9.54 0.89 4.87
CA ASN A 80 -8.80 -0.16 5.55
C ASN A 80 -8.66 -1.36 4.62
N THR A 81 -7.42 -1.72 4.28
CA THR A 81 -7.14 -2.74 3.28
C THR A 81 -6.46 -3.98 3.87
N LYS A 82 -6.46 -4.17 5.20
CA LYS A 82 -5.75 -5.28 5.86
C LYS A 82 -6.05 -6.64 5.23
N GLN A 83 -7.32 -7.02 5.12
CA GLN A 83 -7.71 -8.32 4.56
C GLN A 83 -7.32 -8.46 3.08
N ALA A 84 -7.34 -7.38 2.32
CA ALA A 84 -6.88 -7.39 0.93
C ALA A 84 -5.35 -7.56 0.85
N LEU A 85 -4.60 -6.91 1.74
CA LEU A 85 -3.14 -7.05 1.86
C LEU A 85 -2.76 -8.48 2.26
N GLU A 86 -3.47 -9.09 3.21
CA GLU A 86 -3.28 -10.51 3.59
C GLU A 86 -3.49 -11.44 2.39
N ARG A 87 -4.53 -11.20 1.58
CA ARG A 87 -4.83 -12.01 0.39
C ARG A 87 -3.77 -11.94 -0.71
N ILE A 88 -3.04 -10.83 -0.82
CA ILE A 88 -1.94 -10.68 -1.79
C ILE A 88 -0.58 -11.10 -1.20
N GLY A 89 -0.57 -11.71 0.00
CA GLY A 89 0.64 -12.27 0.61
C GLY A 89 1.46 -11.28 1.44
N ILE A 90 0.90 -10.13 1.83
CA ILE A 90 1.55 -9.27 2.82
C ILE A 90 1.46 -9.94 4.19
N LEU A 91 2.61 -10.09 4.85
CA LEU A 91 2.70 -10.65 6.19
C LEU A 91 2.50 -9.58 7.27
N PHE A 92 1.92 -10.02 8.39
CA PHE A 92 1.57 -9.18 9.53
C PHE A 92 2.18 -9.71 10.82
N ASP A 93 2.63 -8.81 11.69
CA ASP A 93 2.98 -9.08 13.07
C ASP A 93 2.00 -8.30 13.96
N GLY A 94 1.01 -9.02 14.50
CA GLY A 94 -0.11 -8.40 15.23
C GLY A 94 -0.98 -7.51 14.33
N ASP A 95 -1.06 -6.22 14.69
CA ASP A 95 -1.86 -5.23 13.96
C ASP A 95 -1.09 -4.53 12.82
N GLY A 96 0.23 -4.71 12.74
CA GLY A 96 1.11 -4.06 11.76
C GLY A 96 1.58 -5.00 10.66
N THR A 97 1.86 -4.44 9.47
CA THR A 97 2.58 -5.18 8.42
C THR A 97 4.04 -5.38 8.84
N ARG A 98 4.67 -6.45 8.35
CA ARG A 98 6.12 -6.59 8.46
C ARG A 98 6.85 -5.52 7.65
N ASN A 99 8.12 -5.28 7.98
CA ASN A 99 8.93 -4.31 7.24
C ASN A 99 9.07 -4.68 5.76
N VAL A 100 9.27 -3.68 4.90
CA VAL A 100 9.32 -3.87 3.43
C VAL A 100 10.38 -4.90 3.02
N VAL A 101 11.54 -4.94 3.69
CA VAL A 101 12.62 -5.89 3.38
C VAL A 101 12.24 -7.34 3.61
N SER A 102 11.37 -7.65 4.57
CA SER A 102 10.89 -9.02 4.79
C SER A 102 9.86 -9.47 3.74
N LEU A 103 9.12 -8.52 3.16
CA LEU A 103 8.07 -8.79 2.19
C LEU A 103 8.62 -8.98 0.77
N LEU A 104 9.65 -8.22 0.40
CA LEU A 104 10.22 -8.22 -0.95
C LEU A 104 10.72 -9.61 -1.41
N PRO A 105 11.52 -10.37 -0.62
CA PRO A 105 11.97 -11.70 -1.00
C PRO A 105 10.80 -12.67 -1.20
N LEU A 106 9.82 -12.65 -0.29
CA LEU A 106 8.65 -13.54 -0.34
C LEU A 106 7.72 -13.24 -1.51
N LEU A 107 7.62 -11.98 -1.96
CA LEU A 107 6.90 -11.63 -3.18
C LEU A 107 7.69 -12.00 -4.43
N SER A 108 9.03 -11.91 -4.38
CA SER A 108 9.91 -12.20 -5.52
C SER A 108 10.07 -13.70 -5.81
N THR A 109 9.96 -14.58 -4.82
CA THR A 109 10.11 -16.03 -4.97
C THR A 109 8.83 -16.73 -5.46
N GLN A 110 7.70 -16.02 -5.57
CA GLN A 110 6.41 -16.58 -5.99
C GLN A 110 6.33 -16.96 -7.48
N GLN A 111 7.34 -16.62 -8.29
CA GLN A 111 7.39 -17.00 -9.72
C GLN A 111 8.11 -18.33 -9.99
N GLY A 112 8.72 -18.98 -8.99
CA GLY A 112 9.71 -20.04 -9.21
C GLY A 112 9.31 -21.49 -8.89
N GLU A 113 8.43 -21.77 -7.93
CA GLU A 113 8.23 -23.16 -7.45
C GLU A 113 6.76 -23.58 -7.35
N LYS A 114 6.48 -24.77 -7.90
CA LYS A 114 5.20 -25.47 -7.77
C LYS A 114 4.83 -25.60 -6.29
N TRP A 115 3.68 -25.02 -5.96
CA TRP A 115 2.94 -25.10 -4.71
C TRP A 115 3.16 -26.37 -3.87
N SER A 116 3.76 -26.18 -2.70
CA SER A 116 3.44 -26.98 -1.50
C SER A 116 3.55 -26.07 -0.28
N ILE A 117 2.55 -25.21 -0.09
CA ILE A 117 2.31 -24.55 1.20
C ILE A 117 1.62 -25.59 2.08
N PRO A 118 2.19 -26.01 3.21
CA PRO A 118 1.47 -26.85 4.16
C PRO A 118 0.34 -26.00 4.77
N ASN A 119 -0.88 -26.36 4.40
CA ASN A 119 -2.08 -26.21 5.21
C ASN A 119 -2.69 -24.80 5.32
N HIS A 120 -3.18 -24.24 4.21
CA HIS A 120 -4.39 -23.38 4.23
C HIS A 120 -5.21 -23.62 2.95
N GLN A 121 -6.22 -24.49 3.08
CA GLN A 121 -7.15 -24.89 2.02
C GLN A 121 -8.11 -23.75 1.63
N HIS A 122 -7.67 -22.68 0.96
CA HIS A 122 -8.59 -21.81 0.19
C HIS A 122 -7.95 -20.82 -0.81
N LEU A 123 -6.69 -20.98 -1.22
CA LEU A 123 -6.13 -20.08 -2.24
C LEU A 123 -6.26 -20.73 -3.61
N GLN A 124 -7.40 -20.47 -4.27
CA GLN A 124 -7.55 -20.74 -5.69
C GLN A 124 -6.51 -19.92 -6.47
N GLN A 125 -5.84 -20.62 -7.37
CA GLN A 125 -4.81 -20.16 -8.28
C GLN A 125 -5.26 -18.88 -9.02
N VAL A 126 -4.68 -17.73 -8.67
CA VAL A 126 -4.90 -16.48 -9.41
C VAL A 126 -3.87 -16.43 -10.54
N ASN A 127 -4.34 -16.53 -11.79
CA ASN A 127 -3.51 -16.46 -12.99
C ASN A 127 -3.24 -14.98 -13.33
N TRP A 128 -1.98 -14.55 -13.26
CA TRP A 128 -1.58 -13.16 -13.51
C TRP A 128 -0.87 -13.03 -14.87
N THR A 129 -1.61 -12.78 -15.93
CA THR A 129 -1.04 -12.23 -17.17
C THR A 129 -1.15 -10.71 -17.15
N TRP A 130 -0.09 -10.03 -16.72
CA TRP A 130 0.06 -8.58 -16.97
C TRP A 130 0.54 -8.39 -18.42
N GLN A 131 -0.39 -8.25 -19.36
CA GLN A 131 -0.08 -7.79 -20.72
C GLN A 131 0.06 -6.26 -20.69
N VAL A 132 1.30 -5.76 -20.68
CA VAL A 132 1.57 -4.35 -21.00
C VAL A 132 1.67 -4.24 -22.51
N THR A 133 0.58 -3.87 -23.16
CA THR A 133 0.60 -3.51 -24.59
C THR A 133 1.08 -2.06 -24.71
N ILE A 134 2.31 -1.87 -25.17
CA ILE A 134 2.79 -0.57 -25.62
C ILE A 134 2.31 -0.43 -27.07
N LYS A 135 1.46 0.58 -27.32
CA LYS A 135 1.13 1.03 -28.68
C LYS A 135 2.19 1.99 -29.19
#